data_AF-A0A357F509-F1
#
_entry.id   AF-A0A357F509-F1
#
_cell.length_a   1.000
_cell.length_b   1.000
_cell.length_c   1.000
_cell.angle_alpha   90.00
_cell.angle_beta   90.00
_cell.angle_gamma   90.00
#
_symmetry.space_group_name_H-M   'P 1'
#
loop_
_entity.id
_entity.type
_entity.pdbx_description
1 polymer ?
#
loop_
_entity_poly.entity_id
_entity_poly.type
_entity_poly.pdbx_seq_one_letter_code
_entity_poly.pdbx_strand_id
1 'polypeptide(L)'
;AELVEYLDKNVAEAIDTLRNCDDAAFMENWTMRNGETVYFTMPKIAVMRSFVMNHIIHHRGQLSVYLRLNDIPVPSIYGPSADEGQM
;
A
#
# COMPACT_ATOMS: atom_id res chain seq x y z
N ALA A 1 -10.60 -5.92 -16.64
CA ALA A 1 -9.30 -5.50 -17.19
C ALA A 1 -8.94 -4.10 -16.70
N GLU A 2 -9.83 -3.11 -16.85
CA GLU A 2 -9.61 -1.71 -16.46
C GLU A 2 -8.95 -1.48 -15.08
N LEU A 3 -9.45 -2.09 -13.99
CA LEU A 3 -8.87 -1.89 -12.65
C LEU A 3 -7.44 -2.45 -12.52
N VAL A 4 -7.13 -3.54 -13.23
CA VAL A 4 -5.80 -4.15 -13.21
C VAL A 4 -4.85 -3.29 -14.03
N GLU A 5 -5.26 -2.82 -15.20
CA GLU A 5 -4.48 -1.88 -16.01
C GLU A 5 -4.21 -0.56 -15.26
N TYR A 6 -5.22 -0.06 -14.53
CA TYR A 6 -5.06 1.10 -13.67
C TYR A 6 -4.05 0.82 -12.54
N LEU A 7 -4.12 -0.34 -11.88
CA LEU A 7 -3.15 -0.72 -10.87
C LEU A 7 -1.73 -0.77 -11.46
N ASP A 8 -1.53 -1.47 -12.57
CA ASP A 8 -0.22 -1.66 -13.21
C ASP A 8 0.41 -0.32 -13.60
N LYS A 9 -0.38 0.58 -14.18
CA LYS A 9 0.04 1.94 -14.51
C LYS A 9 0.50 2.70 -13.25
N ASN A 10 -0.33 2.74 -12.21
CA ASN A 10 -0.02 3.51 -11.00
C ASN A 10 1.17 2.92 -10.23
N VAL A 11 1.33 1.60 -10.22
CA VAL A 11 2.51 0.94 -9.61
C VAL A 11 3.78 1.35 -10.35
N ALA A 12 3.78 1.34 -11.68
CA ALA A 12 4.93 1.76 -12.48
C ALA A 12 5.29 3.23 -12.22
N GLU A 13 4.31 4.14 -12.25
CA GLU A 13 4.51 5.57 -11.99
C GLU A 13 4.99 5.84 -10.54
N ALA A 14 4.43 5.14 -9.56
CA ALA A 14 4.85 5.26 -8.16
C ALA A 14 6.29 4.78 -7.96
N ILE A 15 6.66 3.64 -8.53
CA ILE A 15 8.04 3.12 -8.44
C ILE A 15 9.03 4.09 -9.09
N ASP A 16 8.71 4.61 -10.27
CA ASP A 16 9.57 5.59 -10.95
C ASP A 16 9.73 6.87 -10.12
N THR A 17 8.63 7.42 -9.60
CA THR A 17 8.65 8.61 -8.74
C THR A 17 9.50 8.38 -7.49
N LEU A 18 9.35 7.24 -6.82
CA LEU A 18 10.09 6.92 -5.60
C LEU A 18 11.59 6.72 -5.87
N ARG A 19 11.97 6.13 -7.01
CA ARG A 19 13.37 5.94 -7.41
C ARG A 19 14.08 7.26 -7.73
N ASN A 20 13.34 8.24 -8.25
CA ASN A 20 13.88 9.53 -8.67
C ASN A 20 13.68 10.63 -7.61
N CYS A 21 13.13 10.30 -6.44
CA CYS A 21 12.96 11.23 -5.34
C CYS A 21 14.23 11.30 -4.49
N ASP A 22 14.69 12.52 -4.17
CA ASP A 22 15.83 12.74 -3.29
C ASP A 22 15.48 12.40 -1.83
N ASP A 23 16.46 11.89 -1.07
CA ASP A 23 16.33 11.57 0.35
C ASP A 23 15.99 12.82 1.17
N ALA A 24 16.54 13.98 0.79
CA ALA A 24 16.22 15.25 1.42
C ALA A 24 14.72 15.57 1.34
N ALA A 25 14.08 15.27 0.20
CA ALA A 25 12.65 15.50 0.00
C ALA A 25 11.79 14.62 0.92
N PHE A 26 12.27 13.42 1.30
CA PHE A 26 11.60 12.54 2.25
C PHE A 26 11.68 13.02 3.71
N MET A 27 12.67 13.85 4.02
CA MET A 27 12.83 14.47 5.34
C MET A 27 11.95 15.72 5.52
N GLU A 28 11.41 16.27 4.44
CA GLU A 28 10.45 17.36 4.51
C GLU A 28 9.13 16.94 5.15
N ASN A 29 8.48 17.88 5.84
CA ASN A 29 7.18 17.66 6.43
C ASN A 29 6.06 17.66 5.37
N TRP A 30 5.10 16.76 5.56
CA TRP A 30 3.82 16.72 4.85
C TRP A 30 2.67 16.77 5.86
N THR A 31 1.59 17.48 5.48
CA THR A 31 0.45 17.74 6.36
C THR A 31 -0.81 17.11 5.79
N MET A 32 -1.42 16.19 6.53
CA MET A 32 -2.78 15.71 6.24
C MET A 32 -3.79 16.70 6.78
N ARG A 33 -4.69 17.18 5.93
CA ARG A 33 -5.74 18.11 6.32
C ARG A 33 -7.00 17.91 5.50
N ASN A 34 -8.12 18.34 6.06
CA ASN A 34 -9.39 18.54 5.37
C ASN A 34 -9.79 20.01 5.53
N GLY A 35 -9.58 20.80 4.48
CA GLY A 35 -9.70 22.26 4.55
C GLY A 35 -8.75 22.84 5.60
N GLU A 36 -9.32 23.57 6.57
CA GLU A 36 -8.58 24.16 7.69
C GLU A 36 -8.25 23.16 8.81
N THR A 37 -8.91 22.00 8.85
CA THR A 37 -8.66 21.00 9.88
C THR A 37 -7.40 20.22 9.56
N VAL A 38 -6.35 20.40 10.37
CA VAL A 38 -5.11 19.63 10.30
C VAL A 38 -5.25 18.38 11.17
N TYR A 39 -5.06 17.21 10.56
CA TYR A 39 -5.05 15.94 11.29
C TYR A 39 -3.66 15.67 11.87
N PHE A 40 -2.60 15.83 11.07
CA PHE A 40 -1.21 15.72 11.51
C PHE A 40 -0.25 16.34 10.50
N THR A 41 0.96 16.63 10.97
CA THR A 41 2.12 16.98 10.15
C THR A 41 3.28 16.08 10.57
N MET A 42 3.89 15.39 9.60
CA MET A 42 5.02 14.48 9.84
C MET A 42 5.97 14.49 8.64
N PRO A 43 7.24 14.07 8.79
CA PRO A 43 8.14 13.85 7.66
C PRO A 43 7.53 12.88 6.64
N LYS A 44 7.70 13.14 5.34
CA LYS A 44 7.15 12.30 4.26
C LYS A 44 7.56 10.83 4.42
N ILE A 45 8.80 10.56 4.86
CA ILE A 45 9.25 9.19 5.14
C ILE A 45 8.40 8.47 6.19
N ALA A 46 8.00 9.17 7.25
CA ALA A 46 7.16 8.62 8.30
C ALA A 46 5.74 8.32 7.78
N VAL A 47 5.20 9.20 6.93
CA VAL A 47 3.91 9.01 6.26
C VAL A 47 3.96 7.79 5.34
N MET A 48 4.98 7.68 4.49
CA MET A 48 5.12 6.55 3.58
C MET A 48 5.24 5.23 4.33
N ARG A 49 6.15 5.15 5.31
CA ARG A 49 6.44 3.91 6.04
C ARG A 49 5.30 3.44 6.92
N SER A 50 4.64 4.38 7.62
CA SER A 50 3.72 4.05 8.71
C SER A 50 2.25 4.19 8.31
N PHE A 51 1.94 5.02 7.32
CA PHE A 51 0.57 5.23 6.88
C PHE A 51 0.31 4.54 5.55
N VAL A 52 1.00 4.96 4.48
CA VAL A 52 0.74 4.46 3.12
C VAL A 52 0.95 2.95 3.01
N MET A 53 2.12 2.46 3.43
CA MET A 53 2.43 1.03 3.35
C MET A 53 1.49 0.18 4.22
N ASN A 54 1.21 0.61 5.45
CA ASN A 54 0.28 -0.11 6.34
C ASN A 54 -1.15 -0.11 5.79
N HIS A 55 -1.58 0.96 5.13
CA HIS A 55 -2.90 1.04 4.50
C HIS A 55 -3.03 0.06 3.33
N ILE A 56 -2.01 -0.03 2.48
CA ILE A 56 -1.97 -1.03 1.39
C ILE A 56 -1.99 -2.45 1.96
N ILE A 57 -1.18 -2.73 2.98
CA ILE A 57 -1.13 -4.04 3.63
C ILE A 57 -2.49 -4.41 4.24
N HIS A 58 -3.13 -3.45 4.91
CA HIS A 58 -4.46 -3.62 5.49
C HIS A 58 -5.50 -4.01 4.43
N HIS A 59 -5.58 -3.25 3.33
CA HIS A 59 -6.54 -3.53 2.26
C HIS A 59 -6.21 -4.80 1.47
N ARG A 60 -4.93 -5.15 1.32
CA ARG A 60 -4.52 -6.47 0.80
C ARG A 60 -5.06 -7.61 1.67
N GLY A 61 -5.04 -7.45 2.99
CA GLY A 61 -5.65 -8.41 3.91
C GLY A 61 -7.18 -8.50 3.78
N GLN A 62 -7.86 -7.39 3.49
CA GLN A 62 -9.29 -7.44 3.19
C GLN A 62 -9.58 -8.19 1.88
N LEU A 63 -8.75 -7.99 0.85
CA LEU A 63 -8.88 -8.70 -0.42
C LEU A 63 -8.73 -10.21 -0.24
N SER A 64 -7.85 -10.69 0.63
CA SER A 64 -7.71 -12.13 0.89
C SER A 64 -8.98 -12.75 1.51
N VAL A 65 -9.71 -12.00 2.33
CA VAL A 65 -11.03 -12.42 2.83
C VAL A 65 -12.02 -12.59 1.66
N TYR A 66 -12.01 -11.66 0.70
CA TYR A 66 -12.87 -11.78 -0.49
C TYR A 66 -12.52 -12.99 -1.35
N LEU A 67 -11.24 -13.30 -1.54
CA LEU A 67 -10.84 -14.53 -2.24
C LEU A 67 -11.42 -15.76 -1.54
N ARG A 68 -11.24 -15.84 -0.22
CA ARG A 68 -11.77 -16.96 0.59
C ARG A 68 -13.29 -17.08 0.52
N LEU A 69 -14.02 -15.97 0.57
CA LEU A 69 -15.49 -15.98 0.50
C LEU A 69 -16.04 -16.38 -0.88
N ASN A 70 -15.21 -16.33 -1.92
CA ASN A 70 -15.57 -16.73 -3.27
C ASN A 70 -14.93 -18.07 -3.67
N ASP A 71 -14.48 -18.87 -2.69
CA ASP A 71 -13.83 -20.17 -2.90
C ASP A 71 -12.60 -20.09 -3.82
N ILE A 72 -11.91 -18.94 -3.87
CA ILE A 72 -10.66 -18.74 -4.59
C ILE A 72 -9.50 -18.97 -3.62
N PRO A 73 -8.47 -19.77 -3.99
CA PRO A 73 -7.29 -19.98 -3.14
C PRO A 73 -6.63 -18.67 -2.75
N VAL A 74 -6.35 -18.51 -1.45
CA VAL A 74 -5.63 -17.35 -0.92
C VAL A 74 -4.14 -17.57 -1.16
N PRO A 75 -3.43 -16.64 -1.82
CA PRO A 75 -1.98 -16.76 -2.01
C PRO A 75 -1.21 -16.55 -0.70
N SER A 76 0.03 -17.02 -0.64
CA SER A 76 0.96 -16.64 0.42
C SER A 76 1.22 -15.13 0.46
N ILE A 77 1.26 -14.57 1.68
CA ILE A 77 1.41 -13.12 1.91
C ILE A 77 2.65 -12.81 2.76
N TYR A 78 2.72 -13.39 3.96
CA TYR A 78 3.86 -13.29 4.88
C TYR A 78 4.40 -14.68 5.28
N GLY A 79 3.97 -15.70 4.57
CA GLY A 79 4.06 -17.10 4.93
C GLY A 79 2.95 -17.88 4.22
N PRO A 80 3.00 -19.23 4.26
CA PRO A 80 2.03 -20.07 3.57
C PRO A 80 0.61 -19.73 4.02
N SER A 81 -0.31 -19.66 3.07
CA SER A 81 -1.73 -19.64 3.37
C SER A 81 -2.21 -21.04 3.77
N ALA A 82 -3.46 -21.16 4.23
CA ALA A 82 -4.07 -22.47 4.45
C ALA A 82 -4.25 -23.28 3.15
N ASP A 83 -4.14 -22.63 1.99
CA ASP A 83 -4.40 -23.23 0.67
C ASP A 83 -3.14 -23.74 -0.03
N GLU A 84 -1.94 -23.40 0.49
CA GLU A 84 -0.64 -23.81 -0.10
C GLU A 84 0.00 -25.03 0.59
N GLY A 85 -0.64 -25.60 1.62
CA GLY A 85 -0.12 -26.71 2.42
C GLY A 85 1.06 -26.29 3.33
N GLN A 86 1.33 -27.07 4.38
CA GLN A 86 2.57 -26.90 5.14
C GLN A 86 3.71 -27.46 4.28
N MET A 87 4.64 -26.59 3.87
CA MET A 87 5.97 -27.03 3.45
C MET A 87 6.70 -27.68 4.62
#